data_AF-A0AAV6T0D3-F1
#
_entry.id   AF-A0AAV6T0D3-F1
#
_cell.length_a   1.000
_cell.length_b   1.000
_cell.length_c   1.000
_cell.angle_alpha   90.00
_cell.angle_beta   90.00
_cell.angle_gamma   90.00
#
_symmetry.space_group_name_H-M   'P 1'
#
loop_
_entity.id
_entity.type
_entity.pdbx_description
1 polymer ?
#
loop_
_entity_poly.entity_id
_entity_poly.type
_entity_poly.pdbx_seq_one_letter_code
_entity_poly.pdbx_strand_id
1 'polypeptide(L)'
;MQQGAAKVTGFRVRRQRLYLHRQLVLTNSLREVLVSFIAFLQMLRRPLLIGHNIRRFDCRLLYRALDELDLRAEFESSISGCVDTLPLAREMLKDRCLQSFRQENLVKELLDVNYKAHDALEDVRALQALYTVLQPTQELVWRHMFTPDTMKNKPAAAVAKANLPSMTSGHHPLLGHFPQTIKVTEDKAEDNN
;
A
#
# COMPACT_ATOMS: atom_id res chain seq x y z
N MET A 1 -25.65 3.36 6.67
CA MET A 1 -24.50 2.44 6.50
C MET A 1 -24.67 1.64 5.22
N GLN A 2 -23.65 1.55 4.37
CA GLN A 2 -23.67 0.66 3.21
C GLN A 2 -23.49 -0.79 3.67
N GLN A 3 -24.46 -1.66 3.36
CA GLN A 3 -24.44 -3.07 3.77
C GLN A 3 -23.23 -3.85 3.21
N GLY A 4 -22.69 -3.41 2.07
CA GLY A 4 -21.52 -4.02 1.41
C GLY A 4 -20.23 -3.91 2.24
N ALA A 5 -19.89 -2.71 2.73
CA ALA A 5 -18.66 -2.50 3.50
C ALA A 5 -18.64 -3.34 4.79
N ALA A 6 -19.77 -3.39 5.51
CA ALA A 6 -19.90 -4.18 6.73
C ALA A 6 -19.78 -5.70 6.50
N LYS A 7 -20.13 -6.19 5.30
CA LYS A 7 -19.96 -7.61 4.93
C LYS A 7 -18.49 -7.94 4.70
N VAL A 8 -17.73 -7.00 4.14
CA VAL A 8 -16.32 -7.18 3.77
C VAL A 8 -15.40 -7.00 4.97
N THR A 9 -15.56 -5.95 5.76
CA THR A 9 -14.63 -5.60 6.85
C THR A 9 -15.09 -6.08 8.22
N GLY A 10 -16.35 -6.49 8.35
CA GLY A 10 -16.95 -6.83 9.64
C GLY A 10 -17.29 -5.63 10.53
N PHE A 11 -16.97 -4.40 10.11
CA PHE A 11 -17.27 -3.18 10.87
C PHE A 11 -18.73 -2.74 10.74
N ARG A 12 -19.34 -2.36 11.86
CA ARG A 12 -20.71 -1.86 11.95
C ARG A 12 -20.82 -0.72 12.95
N VAL A 13 -21.42 0.39 12.54
CA VAL A 13 -21.81 1.49 13.44
C VAL A 13 -23.23 1.27 13.94
N ARG A 14 -23.42 1.22 15.26
CA ARG A 14 -24.74 1.14 15.90
C ARG A 14 -24.79 2.11 17.07
N ARG A 15 -25.79 3.01 17.09
CA ARG A 15 -25.95 4.04 18.14
C ARG A 15 -24.63 4.79 18.40
N GLN A 16 -24.01 5.30 17.33
CA GLN A 16 -22.74 6.05 17.34
C GLN A 16 -21.51 5.28 17.88
N ARG A 17 -21.59 3.96 18.07
CA ARG A 17 -20.46 3.12 18.48
C ARG A 17 -20.04 2.20 17.34
N LEU A 18 -18.74 2.00 17.17
CA LEU A 18 -18.17 1.09 16.18
C LEU A 18 -18.04 -0.32 16.78
N TYR A 19 -18.40 -1.33 15.99
CA TYR A 19 -18.26 -2.74 16.36
C TYR A 19 -17.53 -3.50 15.25
N LEU A 20 -16.59 -4.37 15.62
CA LEU A 20 -15.95 -5.35 14.74
C LEU A 20 -16.46 -6.73 15.10
N HIS A 21 -17.15 -7.42 14.17
CA HIS A 21 -17.73 -8.74 14.43
C HIS A 21 -18.54 -8.83 15.74
N ARG A 22 -19.31 -7.76 16.04
CA ARG A 22 -20.13 -7.57 17.25
C ARG A 22 -19.38 -7.18 18.52
N GLN A 23 -18.04 -7.14 18.49
CA GLN A 23 -17.23 -6.63 19.60
C GLN A 23 -17.12 -5.11 19.53
N LEU A 24 -17.32 -4.43 20.66
CA LEU A 24 -17.19 -2.97 20.74
C LEU A 24 -15.73 -2.58 20.48
N VAL A 25 -15.52 -1.60 19.61
CA VAL A 25 -14.20 -1.04 19.30
C VAL A 25 -14.13 0.36 19.89
N LEU A 26 -13.09 0.62 20.67
CA LEU A 26 -12.80 1.97 21.14
C LEU A 26 -12.33 2.82 19.95
N THR A 27 -12.86 4.02 19.84
CA THR A 27 -12.59 4.93 18.72
C THR A 27 -12.22 6.30 19.26
N ASN A 28 -11.26 6.94 18.60
CA ASN A 28 -10.95 8.36 18.78
C ASN A 28 -11.74 9.22 17.80
N SER A 29 -11.79 10.52 18.05
CA SER A 29 -12.32 11.48 17.08
C SER A 29 -11.42 11.55 15.83
N LEU A 30 -12.02 11.93 14.70
CA LEU A 30 -11.27 12.06 13.44
C LEU A 30 -10.09 13.05 13.57
N ARG A 31 -10.29 14.16 14.28
CA ARG A 31 -9.24 15.16 14.52
C ARG A 31 -8.08 14.58 15.33
N GLU A 32 -8.36 13.89 16.44
CA GLU A 32 -7.31 13.26 17.25
C GLU A 32 -6.49 12.25 16.45
N VAL A 33 -7.15 11.41 15.64
CA VAL A 33 -6.47 10.41 14.80
C VAL A 33 -5.59 11.08 13.76
N LEU A 34 -6.08 12.11 13.06
CA LEU A 34 -5.30 12.77 12.01
C LEU A 34 -4.11 13.56 12.57
N VAL A 35 -4.28 14.28 13.68
CA VAL A 35 -3.17 14.96 14.36
C VAL A 35 -2.12 13.94 14.82
N SER A 36 -2.56 12.84 15.45
CA SER A 36 -1.63 11.78 15.89
C SER A 36 -0.90 11.12 14.72
N PHE A 37 -1.59 10.92 13.60
CA PHE A 37 -1.00 10.35 12.39
C PHE A 37 0.03 11.30 11.78
N ILE A 38 -0.26 12.59 11.69
CA ILE A 38 0.69 13.61 11.21
C ILE A 38 1.94 13.64 12.11
N ALA A 39 1.76 13.67 13.44
CA ALA A 39 2.88 13.64 14.38
C ALA A 39 3.75 12.38 14.20
N PHE A 40 3.12 11.21 14.00
CA PHE A 40 3.83 9.97 13.68
C PHE A 40 4.66 10.09 12.40
N LEU A 41 4.13 10.70 11.33
CA LEU A 41 4.87 10.92 10.08
C LEU A 41 6.05 11.89 10.25
N GLN A 42 5.88 12.93 11.07
CA GLN A 42 6.94 13.89 11.39
C GLN A 42 8.11 13.21 12.14
N MET A 43 7.82 12.26 13.04
CA MET A 43 8.85 11.46 13.71
C MET A 43 9.69 10.64 12.72
N LEU A 44 9.09 10.22 11.61
CA LEU A 44 9.74 9.46 10.53
C LEU A 44 10.48 10.35 9.51
N ARG A 45 10.57 11.66 9.76
CA ARG A 45 11.31 12.64 8.93
C ARG A 45 10.86 12.64 7.46
N ARG A 46 9.58 12.90 7.23
CA ARG A 46 8.97 13.02 5.89
C ARG A 46 9.02 11.72 5.07
N PRO A 47 8.38 10.64 5.54
CA PRO A 47 8.40 9.36 4.84
C PRO A 47 7.70 9.42 3.47
N LEU A 48 7.98 8.41 2.63
CA LEU A 48 7.22 8.12 1.43
C LEU A 48 6.07 7.17 1.80
N LEU A 49 4.83 7.56 1.50
CA LEU A 49 3.66 6.71 1.75
C LEU A 49 3.44 5.74 0.61
N ILE A 50 3.41 4.45 0.91
CA ILE A 50 3.22 3.40 -0.10
C ILE A 50 1.91 2.67 0.23
N GLY A 51 1.05 2.53 -0.76
CA GLY A 51 -0.21 1.80 -0.62
C GLY A 51 -0.65 1.18 -1.93
N HIS A 52 -1.59 0.23 -1.87
CA HIS A 52 -2.10 -0.45 -3.05
C HIS A 52 -3.44 0.15 -3.50
N ASN A 53 -3.49 0.68 -4.72
CA ASN A 53 -4.61 1.50 -5.23
C ASN A 53 -4.85 2.78 -4.40
N ILE A 54 -3.83 3.21 -3.65
CA ILE A 54 -3.90 4.28 -2.65
C ILE A 54 -4.32 5.61 -3.26
N ARG A 55 -3.91 5.90 -4.51
CA ARG A 55 -4.22 7.16 -5.20
C ARG A 55 -5.72 7.32 -5.46
N ARG A 56 -6.40 6.21 -5.78
CA ARG A 56 -7.82 6.21 -6.15
C ARG A 56 -8.74 5.96 -4.96
N PHE A 57 -8.22 5.43 -3.85
CA PHE A 57 -9.02 5.04 -2.70
C PHE A 57 -8.60 5.81 -1.44
N ASP A 58 -7.57 5.36 -0.73
CA ASP A 58 -7.22 5.86 0.60
C ASP A 58 -6.88 7.34 0.59
N CYS A 59 -6.04 7.79 -0.35
CA CYS A 59 -5.67 9.20 -0.46
C CYS A 59 -6.89 10.09 -0.70
N ARG A 60 -7.90 9.65 -1.48
CA ARG A 60 -9.10 10.47 -1.72
C ARG A 60 -9.88 10.70 -0.42
N LEU A 61 -10.03 9.66 0.39
CA LEU A 61 -10.71 9.75 1.68
C LEU A 61 -9.89 10.56 2.68
N LEU A 62 -8.58 10.32 2.72
CA LEU A 62 -7.64 11.00 3.61
C LEU A 62 -7.59 12.51 3.33
N TYR A 63 -7.36 12.93 2.08
CA TYR A 63 -7.28 14.36 1.76
C TYR A 63 -8.61 15.09 2.00
N ARG A 64 -9.74 14.43 1.73
CA ARG A 64 -11.04 15.00 2.08
C ARG A 64 -11.15 15.26 3.59
N ALA A 65 -10.76 14.29 4.42
CA ALA A 65 -10.78 14.44 5.87
C ALA A 65 -9.79 15.50 6.38
N LEU A 66 -8.63 15.62 5.73
CA LEU A 66 -7.63 16.66 6.02
C LEU A 66 -8.15 18.05 5.64
N ASP A 67 -8.79 18.19 4.48
CA ASP A 67 -9.43 19.44 4.03
C ASP A 67 -10.55 19.86 4.99
N GLU A 68 -11.40 18.92 5.43
CA GLU A 68 -12.50 19.18 6.38
C GLU A 68 -12.03 19.67 7.77
N LEU A 69 -10.77 19.46 8.13
CA LEU A 69 -10.21 19.81 9.44
C LEU A 69 -9.06 20.85 9.38
N ASP A 70 -8.80 21.41 8.21
CA ASP A 70 -7.70 22.35 7.92
C ASP A 70 -6.30 21.78 8.24
N LEU A 71 -6.10 20.46 8.11
CA LEU A 71 -4.85 19.76 8.42
C LEU A 71 -4.00 19.43 7.18
N ARG A 72 -4.45 19.82 5.99
CA ARG A 72 -3.82 19.41 4.74
C ARG A 72 -2.38 19.89 4.58
N ALA A 73 -2.13 21.18 4.80
CA ALA A 73 -0.79 21.74 4.63
C ALA A 73 0.22 21.09 5.58
N GLU A 74 -0.19 20.85 6.84
CA GLU A 74 0.63 20.17 7.83
C GLU A 74 0.96 18.74 7.41
N PHE A 75 -0.04 17.98 6.97
CA PHE A 75 0.15 16.63 6.45
C PHE A 75 1.10 16.60 5.24
N GLU A 76 0.89 17.48 4.26
CA GLU A 76 1.70 17.55 3.04
C GLU A 76 3.16 17.87 3.34
N SER A 77 3.42 18.79 4.27
CA SER A 77 4.78 19.08 4.74
C SER A 77 5.44 17.90 5.47
N SER A 78 4.63 16.99 6.02
CA SER A 78 5.07 15.86 6.84
C SER A 78 5.39 14.60 6.05
N ILE A 79 5.28 14.61 4.71
CA ILE A 79 5.64 13.49 3.83
C ILE A 79 6.52 13.94 2.66
N SER A 80 7.17 12.98 2.00
CA SER A 80 7.91 13.21 0.75
C SER A 80 7.07 12.95 -0.50
N GLY A 81 5.98 12.20 -0.38
CA GLY A 81 5.09 11.85 -1.48
C GLY A 81 4.32 10.57 -1.20
N CYS A 82 3.54 10.13 -2.18
CA CYS A 82 2.81 8.86 -2.15
C CYS A 82 3.17 8.01 -3.37
N VAL A 83 3.13 6.68 -3.26
CA VAL A 83 3.29 5.74 -4.39
C VAL A 83 2.13 4.77 -4.39
N ASP A 84 1.50 4.65 -5.56
CA ASP A 84 0.47 3.65 -5.80
C ASP A 84 1.08 2.38 -6.38
N THR A 85 1.07 1.31 -5.60
CA THR A 85 1.67 0.03 -6.02
C THR A 85 0.85 -0.72 -7.06
N LEU A 86 -0.42 -0.36 -7.28
CA LEU A 86 -1.25 -1.03 -8.30
C LEU A 86 -0.76 -0.75 -9.73
N PRO A 87 -0.64 0.51 -10.21
CA PRO A 87 -0.07 0.78 -11.53
C PRO A 87 1.41 0.39 -11.62
N LEU A 88 2.17 0.51 -10.53
CA LEU A 88 3.56 0.07 -10.46
C LEU A 88 3.66 -1.44 -10.71
N ALA A 89 2.89 -2.27 -9.99
CA ALA A 89 2.90 -3.72 -10.18
C ALA A 89 2.43 -4.13 -11.58
N ARG A 90 1.44 -3.43 -12.15
CA ARG A 90 1.01 -3.64 -13.55
C ARG A 90 2.12 -3.43 -14.55
N GLU A 91 2.97 -2.43 -14.34
CA GLU A 91 4.10 -2.19 -15.22
C GLU A 91 5.19 -3.26 -15.05
N MET A 92 5.52 -3.63 -13.81
CA MET A 92 6.55 -4.65 -13.52
C MET A 92 6.19 -6.03 -14.03
N LEU A 93 4.92 -6.39 -13.93
CA LEU A 93 4.44 -7.76 -14.20
C LEU A 93 3.63 -7.82 -15.50
N LYS A 94 3.76 -6.81 -16.37
CA LYS A 94 3.04 -6.75 -17.66
C LYS A 94 3.27 -7.99 -18.52
N ASP A 95 4.44 -8.62 -18.41
CA ASP A 95 4.83 -9.80 -19.17
C ASP A 95 4.45 -11.12 -18.48
N ARG A 96 3.84 -11.08 -17.29
CA ARG A 96 3.51 -12.28 -16.48
C ARG A 96 2.09 -12.83 -16.66
N CYS A 97 1.32 -12.38 -17.66
CA CYS A 97 -0.03 -12.90 -17.97
C CYS A 97 -0.99 -13.03 -16.77
N LEU A 98 -0.86 -12.16 -15.76
CA LEU A 98 -1.67 -12.19 -14.55
C LEU A 98 -3.11 -11.74 -14.84
N GLN A 99 -4.09 -12.50 -14.34
CA GLN A 99 -5.51 -12.22 -14.54
C GLN A 99 -6.05 -11.08 -13.65
N SER A 100 -5.37 -10.82 -12.53
CA SER A 100 -5.81 -9.82 -11.56
C SER A 100 -4.62 -9.21 -10.82
N PHE A 101 -4.72 -7.91 -10.57
CA PHE A 101 -3.73 -7.13 -9.83
C PHE A 101 -4.27 -6.67 -8.48
N ARG A 102 -5.31 -7.32 -7.95
CA ARG A 102 -5.71 -7.12 -6.55
C ARG A 102 -4.58 -7.58 -5.64
N GLN A 103 -4.37 -6.88 -4.53
CA GLN A 103 -3.30 -7.21 -3.59
C GLN A 103 -3.34 -8.68 -3.14
N GLU A 104 -4.52 -9.21 -2.76
CA GLU A 104 -4.72 -10.61 -2.39
C GLU A 104 -4.22 -11.60 -3.46
N ASN A 105 -4.48 -11.30 -4.73
CA ASN A 105 -4.06 -12.14 -5.84
C ASN A 105 -2.56 -12.00 -6.11
N LEU A 106 -2.01 -10.79 -6.05
CA LEU A 106 -0.55 -10.60 -6.20
C LEU A 106 0.23 -11.29 -5.09
N VAL A 107 -0.26 -11.23 -3.85
CA VAL A 107 0.34 -11.92 -2.71
C VAL A 107 0.26 -13.43 -2.89
N LYS A 108 -0.90 -13.96 -3.32
CA LYS A 108 -1.05 -15.38 -3.64
C LYS A 108 -0.07 -15.82 -4.74
N GLU A 109 -0.04 -15.12 -5.87
CA GLU A 109 0.73 -15.53 -7.05
C GLU A 109 2.24 -15.40 -6.84
N LEU A 110 2.71 -14.42 -6.06
CA LEU A 110 4.14 -14.14 -5.90
C LEU A 110 4.75 -14.66 -4.60
N LEU A 111 3.94 -14.87 -3.55
CA LEU A 111 4.42 -15.33 -2.25
C LEU A 111 3.81 -16.68 -1.82
N ASP A 112 2.85 -17.21 -2.58
CA ASP A 112 2.12 -18.45 -2.28
C ASP A 112 1.47 -18.47 -0.88
N VAL A 113 1.02 -17.30 -0.41
CA VAL A 113 0.33 -17.15 0.87
C VAL A 113 -1.06 -16.54 0.70
N ASN A 114 -1.99 -16.99 1.54
CA ASN A 114 -3.26 -16.32 1.75
C ASN A 114 -3.17 -15.54 3.05
N TYR A 115 -3.81 -14.38 3.13
CA TYR A 115 -3.92 -13.60 4.36
C TYR A 115 -5.35 -13.11 4.54
N LYS A 116 -5.65 -12.61 5.73
CA LYS A 116 -6.94 -12.02 6.06
C LYS A 116 -7.06 -10.65 5.40
N ALA A 117 -7.42 -10.64 4.11
CA ALA A 117 -7.69 -9.41 3.37
C ALA A 117 -8.83 -8.61 4.04
N HIS A 118 -8.79 -7.29 3.89
CA HIS A 118 -9.76 -6.34 4.47
C HIS A 118 -9.62 -6.11 5.98
N ASP A 119 -8.51 -6.58 6.55
CA ASP A 119 -7.98 -6.12 7.83
C ASP A 119 -6.82 -5.17 7.54
N ALA A 120 -6.92 -3.91 7.93
CA ALA A 120 -5.98 -2.87 7.51
C ALA A 120 -4.51 -3.19 7.91
N LEU A 121 -4.31 -3.85 9.05
CA LEU A 121 -2.97 -4.19 9.51
C LEU A 121 -2.39 -5.36 8.70
N GLU A 122 -3.20 -6.37 8.41
CA GLU A 122 -2.80 -7.50 7.56
C GLU A 122 -2.59 -7.06 6.11
N ASP A 123 -3.43 -6.15 5.60
CA ASP A 123 -3.27 -5.56 4.27
C ASP A 123 -1.91 -4.83 4.16
N VAL A 124 -1.49 -4.07 5.16
CA VAL A 124 -0.18 -3.37 5.15
C VAL A 124 0.99 -4.34 5.30
N ARG A 125 0.88 -5.38 6.14
CA ARG A 125 1.91 -6.42 6.28
C ARG A 125 2.11 -7.21 4.98
N ALA A 126 1.01 -7.62 4.36
CA ALA A 126 1.04 -8.31 3.09
C ALA A 126 1.60 -7.41 1.97
N LEU A 127 1.25 -6.12 1.96
CA LEU A 127 1.81 -5.16 1.04
C LEU A 127 3.32 -4.97 1.23
N GLN A 128 3.80 -4.91 2.47
CA GLN A 128 5.22 -4.81 2.75
C GLN A 128 5.98 -6.03 2.20
N ALA A 129 5.52 -7.23 2.49
CA ALA A 129 6.12 -8.46 1.97
C ALA A 129 6.10 -8.50 0.43
N LEU A 130 4.97 -8.13 -0.19
CA LEU A 130 4.85 -8.02 -1.63
C LEU A 130 5.84 -7.01 -2.22
N TYR A 131 5.97 -5.84 -1.62
CA TYR A 131 6.90 -4.80 -2.10
C TYR A 131 8.35 -5.25 -1.99
N THR A 132 8.70 -6.00 -0.94
CA THR A 132 10.03 -6.61 -0.76
C THR A 132 10.34 -7.67 -1.81
N VAL A 133 9.35 -8.41 -2.31
CA VAL A 133 9.53 -9.38 -3.41
C VAL A 133 9.57 -8.68 -4.77
N LEU A 134 8.75 -7.65 -4.97
CA LEU A 134 8.73 -6.88 -6.21
C LEU A 134 10.06 -6.14 -6.45
N GLN A 135 10.64 -5.53 -5.40
CA GLN A 135 11.88 -4.75 -5.47
C GLN A 135 11.90 -3.74 -6.64
N PRO A 136 10.93 -2.80 -6.71
CA PRO A 136 10.90 -1.83 -7.81
C PRO A 136 12.16 -0.97 -7.84
N THR A 137 12.67 -0.70 -9.04
CA THR A 137 13.77 0.25 -9.23
C THR A 137 13.35 1.65 -8.81
N GLN A 138 14.32 2.46 -8.38
CA GLN A 138 14.05 3.84 -7.94
C GLN A 138 13.37 4.67 -9.04
N GLU A 139 13.76 4.46 -10.30
CA GLU A 139 13.14 5.12 -11.46
C GLU A 139 11.68 4.72 -11.66
N LEU A 140 11.34 3.46 -11.42
CA LEU A 140 9.94 3.03 -11.46
C LEU A 140 9.15 3.64 -10.29
N VAL A 141 9.72 3.65 -9.09
CA VAL A 141 9.10 4.28 -7.91
C VAL A 141 8.81 5.76 -8.19
N TRP A 142 9.77 6.51 -8.72
CA TRP A 142 9.57 7.92 -9.08
C TRP A 142 8.49 8.15 -10.12
N ARG A 143 8.41 7.30 -11.16
CA ARG A 143 7.37 7.42 -12.20
C ARG A 143 5.95 7.19 -11.67
N HIS A 144 5.79 6.35 -10.66
CA HIS A 144 4.50 6.06 -10.02
C HIS A 144 4.27 6.86 -8.74
N MET A 145 5.22 7.72 -8.37
CA MET A 145 5.08 8.66 -7.26
C MET A 145 4.12 9.78 -7.65
N PHE A 146 3.32 10.22 -6.68
CA PHE A 146 2.41 11.34 -6.84
C PHE A 146 2.38 12.17 -5.57
N THR A 147 2.12 13.46 -5.74
CA THR A 147 1.78 14.38 -4.65
C THR A 147 0.30 14.74 -4.72
N PRO A 148 -0.30 15.19 -3.61
CA PRO A 148 -1.69 15.67 -3.62
C PRO A 148 -2.00 16.69 -4.71
N ASP A 149 -1.05 17.57 -5.06
CA ASP A 149 -1.21 18.54 -6.16
C ASP A 149 -1.44 17.86 -7.52
N THR A 150 -0.73 16.75 -7.77
CA THR A 150 -0.91 15.95 -8.99
C THR A 150 -2.20 15.12 -9.00
N MET A 151 -2.96 15.08 -7.90
CA MET A 151 -4.27 14.40 -7.88
C MET A 151 -5.39 15.25 -8.48
N LYS A 152 -5.23 16.58 -8.54
CA LYS A 152 -6.20 17.47 -9.21
C LYS A 152 -6.15 17.30 -10.74
N ASN A 153 -5.02 16.82 -11.27
CA ASN A 153 -4.82 16.61 -12.70
C ASN A 153 -4.96 15.12 -13.05
N LYS A 154 -5.83 14.82 -14.03
CA LYS A 154 -5.87 13.53 -14.74
C LYS A 154 -4.45 13.24 -15.24
N PRO A 155 -3.91 12.02 -15.14
CA PRO A 155 -2.56 11.74 -15.62
C PRO A 155 -2.50 12.07 -17.11
N ALA A 156 -1.76 13.11 -17.46
CA ALA A 156 -1.37 13.38 -18.82
C ALA A 156 -0.40 12.28 -19.21
N ALA A 157 -0.90 11.27 -19.90
CA ALA A 157 -0.07 10.42 -20.74
C ALA A 157 0.49 11.28 -21.88
N ALA A 158 1.48 12.14 -21.60
CA ALA A 158 2.33 12.85 -22.57
C ALA A 158 3.26 13.88 -21.91
N VAL A 159 4.18 13.49 -21.02
CA VAL A 159 5.42 14.27 -20.81
C VAL A 159 6.58 13.30 -20.56
N ALA A 160 6.90 12.50 -21.57
CA ALA A 160 8.16 11.77 -21.66
C ALA A 160 8.58 11.68 -23.13
N LYS A 161 8.65 12.84 -23.78
CA LYS A 161 9.41 13.04 -25.03
C LYS A 161 10.03 14.43 -24.98
N ALA A 162 11.01 14.60 -24.10
CA ALA A 162 12.05 15.60 -24.29
C ALA A 162 13.24 15.22 -23.40
N ASN A 163 14.39 15.02 -24.06
CA ASN A 163 15.75 14.97 -23.53
C ASN A 163 16.20 13.65 -22.87
N LEU A 164 16.54 12.67 -23.72
CA LEU A 164 17.56 11.67 -23.41
C LEU A 164 18.76 11.91 -24.34
N PRO A 165 19.95 12.27 -23.83
CA PRO A 165 21.18 12.14 -24.60
C PRO A 165 21.57 10.66 -24.67
N SER A 166 21.84 10.19 -25.88
CA SER A 166 22.33 8.85 -26.17
C SER A 166 23.68 8.58 -25.51
N MET A 167 23.82 7.46 -24.79
CA MET A 167 25.11 6.81 -24.57
C MET A 167 24.91 5.28 -24.56
N THR A 168 25.52 4.68 -25.58
CA THR A 168 25.98 3.30 -25.83
C THR A 168 25.82 2.19 -24.77
N SER A 169 25.29 1.06 -25.25
CA SER A 169 25.70 -0.35 -25.08
C SER A 169 26.55 -0.74 -23.86
N GLY A 170 26.02 -1.66 -23.05
CA GLY A 170 26.74 -2.37 -22.00
C GLY A 170 25.97 -3.61 -21.52
N HIS A 171 26.24 -4.74 -22.17
CA HIS A 171 26.13 -6.14 -21.74
C HIS A 171 25.29 -6.50 -20.49
N HIS A 172 24.25 -7.30 -20.73
CA HIS A 172 23.58 -8.16 -19.75
C HIS A 172 24.56 -9.13 -19.06
N PRO A 173 24.28 -9.45 -17.79
CA PRO A 173 24.34 -10.86 -17.39
C PRO A 173 23.02 -11.38 -16.81
N LEU A 174 22.81 -12.65 -17.12
CA LEU A 174 21.75 -13.56 -16.74
C LEU A 174 21.60 -13.69 -15.21
N LEU A 175 20.37 -13.66 -14.70
CA LEU A 175 20.07 -13.98 -13.31
C LEU A 175 20.10 -15.51 -13.14
N GLY A 176 21.19 -16.01 -12.55
CA GLY A 176 21.36 -17.40 -12.17
C GLY A 176 20.63 -17.74 -10.86
N HIS A 177 20.00 -18.91 -10.89
CA HIS A 177 19.64 -19.83 -9.80
C HIS A 177 19.53 -19.31 -8.34
N PHE A 178 18.31 -19.38 -7.82
CA PHE A 178 18.05 -19.62 -6.40
C PHE A 178 18.56 -21.02 -6.02
N PRO A 179 19.25 -21.14 -4.87
CA PRO A 179 18.62 -21.94 -3.82
C PRO A 179 18.90 -21.40 -2.41
N GLN A 180 17.88 -21.40 -1.55
CA GLN A 180 18.09 -21.89 -0.20
C GLN A 180 16.77 -22.31 0.47
N THR A 181 16.74 -23.61 0.76
CA THR A 181 15.79 -24.33 1.60
C THR A 181 15.79 -23.73 3.01
N ILE A 182 14.64 -23.24 3.47
CA ILE A 182 14.39 -23.11 4.90
C ILE A 182 13.66 -24.38 5.34
N LYS A 183 14.37 -25.23 6.09
CA LYS A 183 13.76 -26.33 6.85
C LYS A 183 12.95 -25.69 7.98
N VAL A 184 11.64 -25.90 7.97
CA VAL A 184 10.80 -25.71 9.14
C VAL A 184 10.98 -26.96 10.00
N THR A 185 11.60 -26.80 11.17
CA THR A 185 11.57 -27.82 12.22
C THR A 185 10.17 -27.87 12.81
N GLU A 186 9.56 -29.05 12.76
CA GLU A 186 8.35 -29.41 13.50
C GLU A 186 8.64 -29.37 15.00
N ASP A 187 7.96 -28.49 15.73
CA ASP A 187 7.84 -28.61 17.18
C ASP A 187 6.81 -29.71 17.49
N LYS A 188 7.31 -30.83 18.00
CA LYS A 188 6.50 -31.88 18.61
C LYS A 188 5.90 -31.34 19.91
N ALA A 189 4.58 -31.38 20.00
CA ALA A 189 3.88 -31.33 21.27
C ALA A 189 4.18 -32.62 22.06
N GLU A 190 4.79 -32.48 23.23
CA GLU A 190 4.79 -33.51 24.27
C GLU A 190 3.62 -33.22 25.21
N ASP A 191 2.57 -34.01 25.07
CA ASP A 191 1.67 -34.36 26.17
C ASP A 191 2.45 -35.23 27.17
N ASN A 192 2.40 -34.88 28.45
CA ASN A 192 2.29 -35.88 29.52
C ASN A 192 1.89 -35.27 30.87
N ASN A 193 0.66 -35.63 31.26
CA ASN A 193 0.20 -36.08 32.59
C ASN A 193 0.50 -35.21 33.82
#